data_AF-A0A1R3T590-F1
#
_entry.id   AF-A0A1R3T590-F1
#
_cell.length_a   1.000
_cell.length_b   1.000
_cell.length_c   1.000
_cell.angle_alpha   90.00
_cell.angle_beta   90.00
_cell.angle_gamma   90.00
#
_symmetry.space_group_name_H-M   'P 1'
#
loop_
_entity.id
_entity.type
_entity.pdbx_description
1 polymer ?
#
loop_
_entity_poly.entity_id
_entity_poly.type
_entity_poly.pdbx_seq_one_letter_code
_entity_poly.pdbx_strand_id
1 'polypeptide(L)'
;MVNWKRLFNKNARQNPSDSWAEYTGTSLKDFMKSDFMQKFAEDCANTLKEAGRPDYNDYSAIKDQMGKVLMEYNYPPLDAMEDAYQEDEQLRILQEFKQKYLSSK
;
A
#
# COMPACT_ATOMS: atom_id res chain seq x y z
N MET A 1 13.85 -0.31 10.53
CA MET A 1 13.37 -0.69 9.18
C MET A 1 11.96 -1.24 9.36
N VAL A 2 10.99 -0.72 8.60
CA VAL A 2 9.59 -1.19 8.65
C VAL A 2 9.54 -2.61 8.10
N ASN A 3 8.66 -3.46 8.62
CA ASN A 3 8.38 -4.76 8.00
C ASN A 3 6.96 -4.74 7.44
N TRP A 4 6.85 -4.27 6.20
CA TRP A 4 5.56 -4.05 5.55
C TRP A 4 4.79 -5.36 5.42
N LYS A 5 5.42 -6.43 4.96
CA LYS A 5 4.78 -7.74 4.83
C LYS A 5 4.14 -8.22 6.14
N ARG A 6 4.83 -8.04 7.27
CA ARG A 6 4.29 -8.38 8.59
C ARG A 6 3.14 -7.46 8.99
N LEU A 7 3.25 -6.15 8.75
CA LEU A 7 2.17 -5.19 9.05
C LEU A 7 0.94 -5.46 8.19
N PHE A 8 1.10 -5.67 6.90
CA PHE A 8 0.04 -6.02 5.96
C PHE A 8 -0.66 -7.32 6.36
N ASN A 9 0.09 -8.39 6.65
CA ASN A 9 -0.49 -9.66 7.12
C ASN A 9 -1.28 -9.53 8.43
N LYS A 10 -0.87 -8.62 9.32
CA LYS A 10 -1.52 -8.44 10.62
C LYS A 10 -2.80 -7.59 10.52
N ASN A 11 -2.81 -6.58 9.65
CA ASN A 11 -3.82 -5.52 9.70
C ASN A 11 -4.77 -5.50 8.48
N ALA A 12 -4.34 -5.95 7.31
CA ALA A 12 -5.19 -5.94 6.11
C ALA A 12 -6.23 -7.07 6.16
N ARG A 13 -7.47 -6.76 5.75
CA ARG A 13 -8.58 -7.72 5.73
C ARG A 13 -8.45 -8.69 4.55
N GLN A 14 -7.85 -9.84 4.82
CA GLN A 14 -7.48 -10.85 3.81
C GLN A 14 -8.35 -12.12 3.86
N ASN A 15 -9.29 -12.22 4.81
CA ASN A 15 -10.07 -13.43 5.03
C ASN A 15 -11.23 -13.51 4.02
N PRO A 16 -11.27 -14.47 3.09
CA PRO A 16 -12.34 -14.56 2.08
C PRO A 16 -13.73 -14.82 2.68
N SER A 17 -13.82 -15.26 3.94
CA SER A 17 -15.08 -15.41 4.66
C SER A 17 -15.58 -14.10 5.29
N ASP A 18 -14.76 -13.04 5.28
CA ASP A 18 -15.15 -11.69 5.71
C ASP A 18 -15.73 -10.95 4.50
N SER A 19 -16.99 -10.51 4.62
CA SER A 19 -17.68 -9.75 3.57
C SER A 19 -17.03 -8.39 3.29
N TRP A 20 -16.17 -7.93 4.19
CA TRP A 20 -15.41 -6.68 4.07
C TRP A 20 -13.93 -6.93 3.76
N ALA A 21 -13.58 -8.12 3.26
CA ALA A 21 -12.22 -8.40 2.86
C ALA A 21 -11.83 -7.62 1.60
N GLU A 22 -10.67 -6.99 1.67
CA GLU A 22 -10.13 -6.10 0.63
C GLU A 22 -9.10 -6.84 -0.26
N TYR A 23 -8.52 -7.94 0.25
CA TYR A 23 -7.37 -8.62 -0.35
C TYR A 23 -7.54 -10.14 -0.33
N THR A 24 -8.53 -10.64 -1.05
CA THR A 24 -8.87 -12.06 -1.15
C THR A 24 -8.14 -12.78 -2.30
N GLY A 25 -7.84 -12.08 -3.39
CA GLY A 25 -7.14 -12.57 -4.57
C GLY A 25 -5.62 -12.75 -4.35
N THR A 26 -5.08 -13.84 -4.89
CA THR A 26 -3.65 -14.19 -4.71
C THR A 26 -2.73 -13.16 -5.35
N SER A 27 -3.04 -12.70 -6.56
CA SER A 27 -2.18 -11.79 -7.31
C SER A 27 -2.01 -10.43 -6.66
N LEU A 28 -3.11 -9.81 -6.18
CA LEU A 28 -3.04 -8.55 -5.46
C LEU A 28 -2.33 -8.72 -4.12
N LYS A 29 -2.64 -9.78 -3.35
CA LYS A 29 -1.90 -10.09 -2.10
C LYS A 29 -0.40 -10.26 -2.32
N ASP A 30 0.00 -10.97 -3.37
CA ASP A 30 1.41 -11.19 -3.67
C ASP A 30 2.10 -9.90 -4.08
N PHE A 31 1.41 -9.04 -4.84
CA PHE A 31 1.91 -7.70 -5.15
C PHE A 31 2.07 -6.85 -3.89
N MET A 32 1.07 -6.82 -3.01
CA MET A 32 1.11 -6.10 -1.73
C MET A 32 2.25 -6.59 -0.82
N LYS A 33 2.71 -7.83 -0.99
CA LYS A 33 3.82 -8.45 -0.23
C LYS A 33 5.16 -8.42 -0.96
N SER A 34 5.24 -7.77 -2.12
CA SER A 34 6.44 -7.71 -2.95
C SER A 34 7.53 -6.80 -2.37
N ASP A 35 8.76 -6.96 -2.86
CA ASP A 35 9.90 -6.10 -2.51
C ASP A 35 9.66 -4.64 -2.88
N PHE A 36 8.88 -4.38 -3.93
CA PHE A 36 8.50 -3.03 -4.31
C PHE A 36 7.66 -2.38 -3.20
N MET A 37 6.61 -3.07 -2.74
CA MET A 37 5.73 -2.55 -1.70
C MET A 37 6.45 -2.39 -0.36
N GLN A 38 7.40 -3.28 -0.06
CA GLN A 38 8.29 -3.14 1.09
C GLN A 38 9.11 -1.84 1.01
N LYS A 39 9.78 -1.57 -0.13
CA LYS A 39 10.57 -0.34 -0.32
C LYS A 39 9.69 0.91 -0.32
N PHE A 40 8.53 0.85 -0.96
CA PHE A 40 7.60 1.97 -1.01
C PHE A 40 7.09 2.35 0.40
N ALA A 41 6.75 1.35 1.22
CA ALA A 41 6.39 1.56 2.62
C ALA A 41 7.55 2.11 3.46
N GLU A 42 8.80 1.69 3.20
CA GLU A 42 9.99 2.24 3.86
C GLU A 42 10.23 3.70 3.49
N ASP A 43 10.08 4.07 2.22
CA ASP A 43 10.17 5.46 1.76
C ASP A 43 9.13 6.32 2.50
N CYS A 44 7.87 5.87 2.55
CA CYS A 44 6.80 6.57 3.26
C CYS A 44 7.07 6.69 4.77
N ALA A 45 7.55 5.62 5.39
CA ALA A 45 7.94 5.62 6.81
C ALA A 45 9.10 6.60 7.09
N ASN A 46 10.08 6.69 6.19
CA ASN A 46 11.17 7.65 6.33
C ASN A 46 10.66 9.09 6.20
N THR A 47 9.76 9.38 5.25
CA THR A 47 9.12 10.69 5.13
C THR A 47 8.37 11.07 6.42
N LEU A 48 7.61 10.15 7.00
CA LEU A 48 6.94 10.38 8.28
C LEU A 48 7.94 10.65 9.42
N LYS A 49 9.02 9.85 9.48
CA LYS A 49 10.07 10.00 10.49
C LYS A 49 10.78 11.36 10.38
N GLU A 50 11.11 11.79 9.16
CA GLU A 50 11.71 13.09 8.88
C GLU A 50 10.79 14.26 9.25
N ALA A 51 9.47 14.07 9.10
CA ALA A 51 8.46 15.00 9.58
C ALA A 51 8.25 14.98 11.11
N GLY A 52 9.02 14.17 11.85
CA GLY A 52 8.92 14.06 13.31
C GLY A 52 7.69 13.30 13.82
N ARG A 53 7.00 12.56 12.95
CA ARG A 53 5.82 11.76 13.33
C ARG A 53 6.25 10.55 14.16
N PRO A 54 5.69 10.33 15.38
CA PRO A 54 6.06 9.20 16.22
C PRO A 54 5.50 7.85 15.74
N ASP A 55 4.47 7.88 14.91
CA ASP A 55 3.76 6.73 14.33
C ASP A 55 4.32 6.30 12.97
N TYR A 56 5.55 6.69 12.63
CA TYR A 56 6.19 6.39 11.34
C TYR A 56 6.36 4.89 11.03
N ASN A 57 6.13 4.01 12.00
CA ASN A 57 6.18 2.55 11.86
C ASN A 57 4.79 1.88 12.00
N ASP A 58 3.73 2.66 12.16
CA ASP A 58 2.36 2.18 12.25
C ASP A 58 1.79 1.84 10.86
N TYR A 59 0.96 0.79 10.78
CA TYR A 59 0.40 0.35 9.50
C TYR A 59 -0.50 1.41 8.87
N SER A 60 -1.40 2.00 9.66
CA SER A 60 -2.37 2.98 9.15
C SER A 60 -1.65 4.26 8.73
N ALA A 61 -0.71 4.75 9.54
CA ALA A 61 0.08 5.93 9.19
C ALA A 61 0.87 5.76 7.88
N ILE A 62 1.48 4.58 7.69
CA ILE A 62 2.20 4.25 6.45
C ILE A 62 1.23 4.14 5.28
N LYS A 63 0.09 3.45 5.44
CA LYS A 63 -0.94 3.31 4.40
C LYS A 63 -1.49 4.67 3.96
N ASP A 64 -1.76 5.56 4.91
CA ASP A 64 -2.19 6.94 4.66
C ASP A 64 -1.14 7.71 3.85
N GLN A 65 0.13 7.58 4.22
CA GLN A 65 1.22 8.24 3.51
C GLN A 65 1.40 7.67 2.10
N MET A 66 1.27 6.36 1.91
CA MET A 66 1.26 5.73 0.59
C MET A 66 0.10 6.27 -0.26
N GLY A 67 -1.08 6.46 0.34
CA GLY A 67 -2.22 7.08 -0.32
C GLY A 67 -1.94 8.50 -0.79
N LYS A 68 -1.26 9.32 0.01
CA LYS A 68 -0.82 10.67 -0.40
C LYS A 68 0.14 10.62 -1.59
N VAL A 69 1.14 9.73 -1.56
CA VAL A 69 2.08 9.58 -2.67
C VAL A 69 1.38 9.07 -3.92
N LEU A 70 0.43 8.15 -3.83
CA LEU A 70 -0.38 7.72 -4.99
C LEU A 70 -1.10 8.91 -5.64
N MET A 71 -1.69 9.80 -4.83
CA MET A 71 -2.38 11.00 -5.34
C MET A 71 -1.43 11.99 -6.03
N GLU A 72 -0.18 12.12 -5.57
CA GLU A 72 0.84 12.94 -6.26
C GLU A 72 1.13 12.43 -7.68
N TYR A 73 0.93 11.13 -7.93
CA TYR A 73 1.09 10.49 -9.24
C TYR A 73 -0.23 10.39 -10.03
N ASN A 74 -1.29 11.09 -9.58
CA ASN A 74 -2.64 11.05 -10.12
C ASN A 74 -3.31 9.67 -10.05
N TYR A 75 -3.03 8.90 -9.00
CA TYR A 75 -3.71 7.65 -8.69
C TYR A 75 -4.58 7.81 -7.41
N PRO A 76 -5.70 7.07 -7.31
CA PRO A 76 -6.47 7.04 -6.07
C PRO A 76 -5.65 6.46 -4.91
N PRO A 77 -5.92 6.88 -3.66
CA PRO A 77 -5.32 6.26 -2.47
C PRO A 77 -5.80 4.82 -2.28
N LEU A 78 -5.07 4.02 -1.49
CA LEU A 78 -5.38 2.59 -1.25
C LEU A 78 -6.81 2.38 -0.76
N ASP A 79 -7.27 3.13 0.25
CA ASP A 79 -8.63 2.98 0.80
C ASP A 79 -9.71 3.24 -0.25
N ALA A 80 -9.54 4.28 -1.08
CA ALA A 80 -10.47 4.55 -2.16
C ALA A 80 -10.45 3.45 -3.23
N MET A 81 -9.31 2.79 -3.41
CA MET A 81 -9.22 1.66 -4.33
C MET A 81 -9.93 0.41 -3.80
N GLU A 82 -9.78 0.13 -2.52
CA GLU A 82 -10.44 -0.96 -1.80
C GLU A 82 -11.96 -0.84 -1.86
N ASP A 83 -12.49 0.38 -1.75
CA ASP A 83 -13.94 0.66 -1.78
C ASP A 83 -14.54 0.64 -3.20
N ALA A 84 -13.78 1.09 -4.21
CA ALA A 84 -14.33 1.41 -5.53
C ALA A 84 -13.96 0.43 -6.66
N TYR A 85 -12.88 -0.33 -6.53
CA TYR A 85 -12.37 -1.18 -7.61
C TYR A 85 -12.26 -2.65 -7.22
N GLN A 86 -12.48 -3.51 -8.22
CA GLN A 86 -12.18 -4.93 -8.11
C GLN A 86 -10.66 -5.15 -8.01
N GLU A 87 -10.24 -6.23 -7.33
CA GLU A 87 -8.82 -6.47 -7.05
C GLU A 87 -7.90 -6.50 -8.28
N ASP A 88 -8.38 -7.00 -9.43
CA ASP A 88 -7.61 -7.01 -10.67
C ASP A 88 -7.33 -5.60 -11.19
N GLU A 89 -8.29 -4.70 -11.01
CA GLU A 89 -8.15 -3.28 -11.39
C GLU A 89 -7.25 -2.54 -10.41
N GLN A 90 -7.37 -2.82 -9.10
CA GLN A 90 -6.43 -2.32 -8.09
C GLN A 90 -4.99 -2.75 -8.43
N LEU A 91 -4.79 -4.03 -8.80
CA LEU A 91 -3.49 -4.56 -9.18
C LEU A 91 -2.94 -3.85 -10.43
N ARG A 92 -3.76 -3.64 -11.46
CA ARG A 92 -3.36 -2.91 -12.67
C ARG A 92 -2.88 -1.50 -12.34
N ILE A 93 -3.67 -0.76 -11.56
CA ILE A 93 -3.33 0.60 -11.12
C ILE A 93 -2.01 0.63 -10.37
N LEU A 94 -1.83 -0.27 -9.40
CA LEU A 94 -0.61 -0.34 -8.59
C LEU A 94 0.63 -0.76 -9.40
N GLN A 95 0.46 -1.61 -10.42
CA GLN A 95 1.53 -1.97 -11.35
C GLN A 95 1.95 -0.79 -12.23
N GLU A 96 1.01 0.01 -12.72
CA GLU A 96 1.30 1.23 -13.47
C GLU A 96 2.00 2.27 -12.59
N PHE A 97 1.49 2.47 -11.36
CA PHE A 97 2.12 3.33 -10.37
C PHE A 97 3.57 2.91 -10.11
N LYS A 98 3.83 1.61 -9.90
CA LYS A 98 5.18 1.07 -9.71
C LYS A 98 6.14 1.50 -10.82
N GLN A 99 5.72 1.42 -12.09
CA GLN A 99 6.58 1.81 -13.21
C GLN A 99 6.90 3.30 -13.17
N LYS A 100 5.90 4.15 -12.92
CA LYS A 100 6.11 5.61 -12.84
C LYS A 100 6.97 6.00 -11.65
N TYR A 101 6.71 5.43 -10.47
CA TYR A 101 7.44 5.71 -9.24
C TYR A 101 8.92 5.29 -9.32
N LEU A 102 9.20 4.15 -9.95
CA LEU A 102 10.59 3.71 -10.15
C LEU A 102 11.33 4.54 -11.21
N SER A 103 10.60 5.12 -12.17
CA SER A 103 11.20 5.96 -13.23
C SER A 103 11.48 7.39 -12.79
N SER A 104 10.86 7.86 -11.70
CA SER A 104 11.05 9.19 -11.13
C SER A 104 12.11 9.25 -10.02
N LYS A 105 12.65 8.09 -9.62
CA LYS A 105 13.74 7.92 -8.65
C LYS A 105 15.10 8.03 -9.34
#